data_AF-A0A744AC91-F1
#
_entry.id   AF-A0A744AC91-F1
#
_cell.length_a   1.000
_cell.length_b   1.000
_cell.length_c   1.000
_cell.angle_alpha   90.00
_cell.angle_beta   90.00
_cell.angle_gamma   90.00
#
_symmetry.space_group_name_H-M   'P 1'
#
loop_
_entity.id
_entity.type
_entity.pdbx_description
1 polymer ?
#
loop_
_entity_poly.entity_id
_entity_poly.type
_entity_poly.pdbx_seq_one_letter_code
_entity_poly.pdbx_strand_id
1 'polypeptide(L)'
;MERYQEAVIGNSPVTPDGWISCSERMPNDKQYVWCWGKSYGWTECDTFEGYYDWSRNKWWAVTDDGEEPASKVTHWMPLPEPPQEEK
;
A
#
# COMPACT_ATOMS: atom_id res chain seq x y z
N MET A 1 -1.63 30.32 20.17
CA MET A 1 -1.85 28.87 20.22
C MET A 1 -2.47 28.50 18.89
N GLU A 2 -1.87 27.75 17.98
CA GLU A 2 -0.62 27.01 17.92
C GLU A 2 -0.19 27.08 16.44
N ARG A 3 1.09 27.34 16.22
CA ARG A 3 1.77 27.03 14.95
C ARG A 3 1.73 25.53 14.79
N TYR A 4 1.45 24.97 13.61
CA TYR A 4 2.26 23.87 13.04
C TYR A 4 1.91 23.67 11.55
N GLN A 5 2.85 24.17 10.74
CA GLN A 5 3.29 23.70 9.42
C GLN A 5 2.30 23.69 8.24
N GLU A 6 2.33 24.82 7.53
CA GLU A 6 2.35 24.83 6.07
C GLU A 6 3.60 24.05 5.59
N ALA A 7 3.42 23.08 4.71
CA ALA A 7 4.53 22.48 3.96
C ALA A 7 4.33 22.78 2.46
N VAL A 8 4.96 23.86 2.00
CA VAL A 8 5.30 24.07 0.59
C VAL A 8 6.58 23.30 0.30
N ILE A 9 6.53 22.28 -0.55
CA ILE A 9 7.68 21.68 -1.26
C ILE A 9 7.09 20.64 -2.22
N GLY A 10 7.31 20.60 -3.51
CA GLY A 10 8.33 21.20 -4.37
C GLY A 10 8.36 20.33 -5.64
N ASN A 11 8.94 20.83 -6.73
CA ASN A 11 9.37 20.00 -7.85
C ASN A 11 10.38 18.95 -7.34
N SER A 12 9.91 17.80 -6.88
CA SER A 12 10.74 16.64 -6.54
C SER A 12 10.63 15.64 -7.69
N PRO A 13 11.76 15.07 -8.15
CA PRO A 13 11.79 14.19 -9.31
C PRO A 13 10.84 13.03 -9.10
N VAL A 14 10.33 12.45 -10.20
CA VAL A 14 9.69 11.13 -10.19
C VAL A 14 10.72 10.11 -9.70
N THR A 15 10.92 10.03 -8.38
CA THR A 15 11.50 8.88 -7.73
C THR A 15 10.36 7.85 -7.63
N PRO A 16 10.53 6.62 -8.11
CA PRO A 16 9.54 5.55 -7.95
C PRO A 16 9.39 5.06 -6.48
N ASP A 17 9.63 5.93 -5.50
CA ASP A 17 9.83 5.63 -4.07
C ASP A 17 8.71 6.27 -3.21
N GLY A 18 7.45 5.87 -3.46
CA GLY A 18 6.30 6.45 -2.75
C GLY A 18 5.00 5.67 -2.92
N TRP A 19 4.06 5.91 -2.00
CA TRP A 19 2.70 5.35 -2.03
C TRP A 19 1.95 5.76 -3.30
N ILE A 20 1.63 4.79 -4.15
CA ILE A 20 0.88 4.92 -5.40
C ILE A 20 -0.62 4.84 -5.08
N SER A 21 -1.40 5.83 -5.51
CA SER A 21 -2.85 5.78 -5.35
C SER A 21 -3.48 4.67 -6.21
N CYS A 22 -4.40 3.90 -5.64
CA CYS A 22 -5.13 2.86 -6.39
C CYS A 22 -5.90 3.42 -7.59
N SER A 23 -6.33 4.69 -7.53
CA SER A 23 -7.01 5.35 -8.63
C SER A 23 -6.08 5.77 -9.77
N GLU A 24 -4.79 5.97 -9.49
CA GLU A 24 -3.78 6.32 -10.49
C GLU A 24 -3.30 5.06 -11.21
N ARG A 25 -2.97 4.02 -10.44
CA ARG A 25 -2.49 2.75 -10.96
C ARG A 25 -2.83 1.64 -9.99
N MET A 26 -3.36 0.55 -10.52
CA MET A 26 -3.54 -0.69 -9.76
C MET A 26 -2.28 -1.57 -9.87
N PRO A 27 -1.94 -2.36 -8.84
CA PRO A 27 -0.85 -3.32 -8.95
C PRO A 27 -1.21 -4.45 -9.93
N ASN A 28 -0.21 -5.25 -10.28
CA ASN A 28 -0.41 -6.43 -11.13
C ASN A 28 -1.29 -7.48 -10.40
N ASP A 29 -1.93 -8.38 -11.16
CA ASP A 29 -2.75 -9.46 -10.57
C ASP A 29 -1.93 -10.29 -9.58
N LYS A 30 -2.43 -10.38 -8.34
CA LYS A 30 -1.80 -11.10 -7.23
C LYS A 30 -0.36 -10.67 -6.93
N GLN A 31 -0.02 -9.43 -7.25
CA GLN A 31 1.26 -8.85 -6.84
C GLN A 31 1.18 -8.40 -5.39
N TYR A 32 2.10 -8.93 -4.58
CA TYR A 32 2.28 -8.52 -3.19
C TYR A 32 2.88 -7.11 -3.13
N VAL A 33 2.20 -6.25 -2.39
CA VAL A 33 2.50 -4.82 -2.23
C VAL A 33 2.18 -4.41 -0.80
N TRP A 34 2.88 -3.41 -0.28
CA TRP A 34 2.41 -2.71 0.90
C TRP A 34 1.13 -1.95 0.54
N CYS A 35 0.10 -2.07 1.36
CA CYS A 35 -1.20 -1.45 1.20
C CYS A 35 -1.44 -0.46 2.33
N TRP A 36 -1.95 0.71 2.00
CA TRP A 36 -2.42 1.71 2.96
C TRP A 36 -3.94 1.77 2.91
N GLY A 37 -4.57 1.35 3.99
CA GLY A 37 -6.01 1.28 4.05
C GLY A 37 -6.55 0.55 5.26
N LYS A 38 -7.77 0.04 5.14
CA LYS A 38 -8.50 -0.61 6.21
C LYS A 38 -8.74 -2.07 5.84
N SER A 39 -8.09 -2.99 6.56
CA SER A 39 -8.45 -4.41 6.48
C SER A 39 -9.82 -4.66 7.12
N TYR A 40 -10.48 -5.75 6.73
CA TYR A 40 -11.77 -6.13 7.30
C TYR A 40 -11.56 -6.54 8.78
N GLY A 41 -12.29 -5.90 9.69
CA GLY A 41 -12.12 -6.11 11.14
C GLY A 41 -11.23 -5.07 11.84
N TRP A 42 -10.50 -4.24 11.09
CA TRP A 42 -9.68 -3.18 11.67
C TRP A 42 -10.57 -1.95 11.89
N THR A 43 -10.32 -1.17 12.94
CA THR A 43 -11.12 0.05 13.20
C THR A 43 -10.57 1.24 12.42
N GLU A 44 -9.26 1.29 12.24
CA GLU A 44 -8.51 2.41 11.66
C GLU A 44 -7.81 1.99 10.36
N CYS A 45 -7.33 2.98 9.60
CA CYS A 45 -6.49 2.73 8.44
C CYS A 45 -5.04 2.55 8.89
N ASP A 46 -4.37 1.52 8.37
CA ASP A 46 -2.99 1.22 8.69
C ASP A 46 -2.25 0.68 7.45
N THR A 47 -0.95 0.41 7.61
CA THR A 47 -0.11 -0.22 6.59
C THR A 47 -0.09 -1.72 6.81
N PHE A 48 -0.45 -2.47 5.79
CA PHE A 48 -0.37 -3.94 5.82
C PHE A 48 0.12 -4.47 4.48
N GLU A 49 0.72 -5.65 4.47
CA GLU A 49 1.04 -6.32 3.22
C GLU A 49 -0.25 -6.86 2.59
N GLY A 50 -0.40 -6.73 1.29
CA GLY A 50 -1.60 -7.17 0.60
C GLY A 50 -1.40 -7.30 -0.90
N TYR A 51 -2.42 -7.77 -1.59
CA TYR A 51 -2.42 -7.83 -3.04
C TYR A 51 -3.81 -7.54 -3.60
N TYR A 52 -3.84 -7.21 -4.88
CA TYR A 52 -5.08 -7.03 -5.61
C TYR A 52 -5.35 -8.24 -6.52
N ASP A 53 -6.52 -8.84 -6.37
CA ASP A 53 -7.00 -9.91 -7.23
C ASP A 53 -7.90 -9.31 -8.32
N TRP A 54 -7.41 -9.30 -9.57
CA TRP A 54 -8.15 -8.78 -10.73
C TRP A 54 -9.34 -9.67 -11.09
N SER A 55 -9.24 -10.98 -10.86
CA SER A 55 -10.32 -11.92 -11.16
C SER A 55 -11.53 -11.71 -10.25
N ARG A 56 -11.29 -11.26 -9.02
CA ARG A 56 -12.33 -10.98 -8.01
C ARG A 56 -12.61 -9.48 -7.83
N ASN A 57 -11.83 -8.62 -8.50
CA ASN A 57 -11.86 -7.17 -8.36
C ASN A 57 -11.85 -6.73 -6.88
N LYS A 58 -10.95 -7.35 -6.09
CA LYS A 58 -10.92 -7.24 -4.62
C LYS A 58 -9.51 -7.22 -4.07
N TRP A 59 -9.31 -6.45 -3.01
CA TRP A 59 -8.08 -6.40 -2.25
C TRP A 59 -8.06 -7.45 -1.14
N TRP A 60 -6.89 -8.02 -0.91
CA TRP A 60 -6.61 -8.97 0.16
C TRP A 60 -5.46 -8.45 1.01
N ALA A 61 -5.65 -8.45 2.32
CA ALA A 61 -4.65 -8.19 3.33
C ALA A 61 -4.00 -9.53 3.73
N VAL A 62 -2.68 -9.57 3.71
CA VAL A 62 -1.88 -10.67 4.25
C VAL A 62 -1.67 -10.38 5.72
N THR A 63 -2.23 -11.25 6.56
CA THR A 63 -2.15 -11.18 8.02
C THR A 63 -1.47 -12.45 8.54
N ASP A 64 -1.16 -12.47 9.84
CA ASP A 64 -0.59 -13.66 10.50
C ASP A 64 -1.54 -14.88 10.45
N ASP A 65 -2.85 -14.64 10.44
CA ASP A 65 -3.89 -15.68 10.38
C ASP A 65 -4.19 -16.15 8.94
N GLY A 66 -3.64 -15.45 7.94
CA GLY A 66 -3.80 -15.73 6.52
C GLY A 66 -4.27 -14.54 5.69
N GLU A 67 -4.94 -14.82 4.58
CA GLU A 67 -5.41 -13.82 3.61
C GLU A 67 -6.83 -13.36 3.94
N GLU A 68 -6.96 -12.14 4.45
CA GLU A 68 -8.24 -11.54 4.79
C GLU A 68 -8.68 -10.53 3.72
N PRO A 69 -9.98 -10.36 3.46
CA PRO A 69 -10.43 -9.35 2.51
C PRO A 69 -10.14 -7.95 3.06
N ALA A 70 -9.53 -7.07 2.26
CA ALA A 70 -9.40 -5.68 2.66
C ALA A 70 -10.68 -4.91 2.33
N SER A 71 -11.14 -4.06 3.26
CA SER A 71 -12.37 -3.29 3.09
C SER A 71 -12.16 -2.07 2.19
N LYS A 72 -11.01 -1.40 2.32
CA LYS A 72 -10.66 -0.22 1.53
C LYS A 72 -9.15 -0.05 1.47
N VAL A 73 -8.55 -0.16 0.29
CA VAL A 73 -7.16 0.23 0.04
C VAL A 73 -7.18 1.52 -0.76
N THR A 74 -6.40 2.50 -0.33
CA THR A 74 -6.34 3.83 -0.98
C THR A 74 -5.03 4.04 -1.72
N HIS A 75 -3.94 3.56 -1.13
CA HIS A 75 -2.61 3.63 -1.74
C HIS A 75 -1.89 2.29 -1.55
N TRP A 76 -0.92 2.02 -2.41
CA TRP A 76 -0.05 0.87 -2.32
C TRP A 76 1.38 1.22 -2.70
N MET A 77 2.37 0.47 -2.25
CA MET A 77 3.76 0.61 -2.70
C MET A 77 4.36 -0.77 -2.96
N PRO A 78 5.24 -0.92 -3.97
CA PRO A 78 5.89 -2.20 -4.23
C PRO A 78 6.70 -2.64 -3.01
N LEU A 79 6.70 -3.95 -2.73
CA LEU A 79 7.61 -4.52 -1.73
C LEU A 79 9.06 -4.33 -2.20
N PRO A 80 10.00 -4.04 -1.29
CA PRO A 80 11.42 -4.05 -1.63
C PRO A 80 11.79 -5.44 -2.14
N GLU A 81 12.68 -5.49 -3.13
CA GLU A 81 13.25 -6.77 -3.55
C GLU A 81 13.90 -7.43 -2.32
N PRO A 82 13.74 -8.76 -2.14
CA PRO A 82 14.37 -9.45 -1.03
C PRO A 82 15.86 -9.11 -1.04
N PRO A 83 16.49 -8.89 0.14
CA PRO A 83 17.92 -8.61 0.18
C PRO A 83 18.61 -9.77 -0.53
N GLN A 84 19.24 -9.46 -1.67
CA GLN A 84 20.05 -10.44 -2.37
C GLN A 84 21.16 -10.79 -1.38
N GLU A 85 21.20 -12.03 -0.90
CA GLU A 85 22.38 -12.53 -0.20
C GLU A 85 23.56 -12.29 -1.15
N GLU A 86 24.38 -11.28 -0.84
CA GLU A 86 25.72 -11.19 -1.39
C GLU A 86 26.44 -12.46 -0.97
N LYS A 87 26.51 -13.39 -1.93
CA LYS A 87 27.14 -14.70 -1.80
C LYS A 87 28.57 -14.62 -1.28
#